data_AF-A0A9W7CXG7-F1
#
_entry.id   AF-A0A9W7CXG7-F1
#
_cell.length_a   1.000
_cell.length_b   1.000
_cell.length_c   1.000
_cell.angle_alpha   90.00
_cell.angle_beta   90.00
_cell.angle_gamma   90.00
#
_symmetry.space_group_name_H-M   'P 1'
#
loop_
_entity.id
_entity.type
_entity.pdbx_description
1 polymer ?
#
loop_
_entity_poly.entity_id
_entity_poly.type
_entity_poly.pdbx_seq_one_letter_code
_entity_poly.pdbx_strand_id
1 'polypeptide(L)'
;MPSDLNLQIKQWSSLLPLVQAAKNVMPSDRLGLIAPITAFTGLPGSSQLNAIFPPFYAEFFSLSWIEEQQHKRLREIRTALDAIHQQSSETSSHKNAQTRGRKANKPGVRMPKFAIGDFVLSASAVQGGSKLAILWRGPKRIVRPLKDYTFKVLDRCAPKGVVVRHASQLKFFRDSERGGTEDLIAITNWRTS
;
A
#
# COMPACT_ATOMS: atom_id res chain seq x y z
N MET A 1 -17.09 -35.66 5.41
CA MET A 1 -15.95 -34.72 5.55
C MET A 1 -14.79 -35.25 4.73
N PRO A 2 -14.53 -34.72 3.53
CA PRO A 2 -13.26 -34.95 2.85
C PRO A 2 -12.29 -33.83 3.23
N SER A 3 -11.30 -34.21 4.02
CA SER A 3 -10.11 -33.46 4.38
C SER A 3 -9.20 -33.25 3.17
N ASP A 4 -8.62 -32.04 3.10
CA ASP A 4 -7.39 -31.68 2.40
C ASP A 4 -7.27 -32.08 0.93
N LEU A 5 -7.57 -31.11 0.05
CA LEU A 5 -7.23 -31.14 -1.36
C LEU A 5 -5.72 -31.40 -1.51
N ASN A 6 -5.36 -32.62 -1.88
CA ASN A 6 -3.98 -33.09 -2.06
C ASN A 6 -3.40 -32.48 -3.36
N LEU A 7 -3.21 -31.15 -3.33
CA LEU A 7 -2.83 -30.34 -4.49
C LEU A 7 -1.32 -30.37 -4.66
N GLN A 8 -0.88 -30.80 -5.83
CA GLN A 8 0.52 -30.67 -6.21
C GLN A 8 0.89 -29.19 -6.29
N ILE A 9 2.04 -28.80 -5.72
CA ILE A 9 2.52 -27.39 -5.67
C ILE A 9 2.49 -26.71 -7.05
N LYS A 10 2.72 -27.47 -8.12
CA LYS A 10 2.70 -26.98 -9.51
C LYS A 10 1.32 -26.51 -9.99
N GLN A 11 0.24 -26.89 -9.32
CA GLN A 11 -1.14 -26.60 -9.70
C GLN A 11 -1.72 -25.36 -8.99
N TRP A 12 -0.92 -24.55 -8.31
CA TRP A 12 -1.42 -23.39 -7.55
C TRP A 12 -2.24 -22.38 -8.38
N SER A 13 -1.99 -22.28 -9.69
CA SER A 13 -2.73 -21.40 -10.59
C SER A 13 -4.21 -21.76 -10.68
N SER A 14 -4.58 -23.05 -10.55
CA SER A 14 -5.98 -23.48 -10.55
C SER A 14 -6.74 -23.05 -9.30
N LEU A 15 -6.02 -22.75 -8.21
CA LEU A 15 -6.60 -22.28 -6.95
C LEU A 15 -6.80 -20.76 -6.92
N LEU A 16 -6.16 -20.01 -7.83
CA LEU A 16 -6.25 -18.55 -7.85
C LEU A 16 -7.69 -18.03 -7.87
N PRO A 17 -8.60 -18.53 -8.73
CA PRO A 17 -9.97 -18.04 -8.75
C PRO A 17 -10.69 -18.28 -7.42
N LEU A 18 -10.47 -19.46 -6.81
CA LEU A 18 -11.07 -19.82 -5.53
C LEU A 18 -10.55 -18.94 -4.38
N VAL A 19 -9.23 -18.78 -4.28
CA VAL A 19 -8.59 -17.93 -3.26
C VAL A 19 -9.02 -16.47 -3.43
N GLN A 20 -9.07 -15.99 -4.67
CA GLN A 20 -9.51 -14.63 -4.96
C GLN A 20 -10.98 -14.42 -4.59
N ALA A 21 -11.87 -15.37 -4.93
CA ALA A 21 -13.28 -15.32 -4.54
C ALA A 21 -13.43 -15.33 -3.01
N ALA A 22 -12.74 -16.24 -2.33
CA ALA A 22 -12.77 -16.32 -0.86
C ALA A 22 -12.31 -15.01 -0.21
N LYS A 23 -11.20 -14.42 -0.68
CA LYS A 23 -10.71 -13.12 -0.17
C LYS A 23 -11.66 -11.96 -0.45
N ASN A 24 -12.40 -12.01 -1.56
CA ASN A 24 -13.33 -10.94 -1.94
C ASN A 24 -14.65 -11.01 -1.15
N VAL A 25 -15.08 -12.21 -0.75
CA VAL A 25 -16.32 -12.43 0.01
C VAL A 25 -16.10 -12.39 1.53
N MET A 26 -14.89 -12.70 2.02
CA MET A 26 -14.61 -12.70 3.45
C MET A 26 -14.65 -11.28 4.04
N PRO A 27 -15.35 -11.07 5.18
CA PRO A 27 -15.31 -9.82 5.95
C PRO A 27 -13.89 -9.36 6.25
N SER A 28 -13.62 -8.06 6.07
CA SER A 28 -12.32 -7.49 6.42
C SER A 28 -12.43 -6.59 7.64
N ASP A 29 -11.62 -6.88 8.66
CA ASP A 29 -11.43 -6.00 9.82
C ASP A 29 -11.10 -4.56 9.41
N ARG A 30 -10.35 -4.37 8.32
CA ARG A 30 -9.95 -3.04 7.84
C ARG A 30 -11.13 -2.23 7.28
N LEU A 31 -12.15 -2.93 6.80
CA LEU A 31 -13.37 -2.34 6.24
C LEU A 31 -14.53 -2.37 7.25
N GLY A 32 -14.24 -2.54 8.54
CA GLY A 32 -15.30 -2.61 9.57
C GLY A 32 -16.13 -3.89 9.51
N LEU A 33 -15.49 -5.03 9.19
CA LEU A 33 -16.15 -6.34 8.99
C LEU A 33 -17.05 -6.40 7.74
N ILE A 34 -16.83 -5.48 6.79
CA ILE A 34 -17.50 -5.50 5.49
C ILE A 34 -16.62 -6.27 4.50
N ALA A 35 -17.24 -7.13 3.68
CA ALA A 35 -16.53 -7.85 2.63
C ALA A 35 -16.08 -6.89 1.52
N PRO A 36 -14.88 -7.06 0.93
CA PRO A 36 -14.42 -6.23 -0.18
C PRO A 36 -15.40 -6.15 -1.35
N ILE A 37 -16.06 -7.26 -1.70
CA ILE A 37 -17.04 -7.30 -2.79
C ILE A 37 -18.23 -6.39 -2.48
N THR A 38 -18.71 -6.37 -1.25
CA THR A 38 -19.84 -5.53 -0.81
C THR A 38 -19.44 -4.07 -0.71
N ALA A 39 -18.24 -3.77 -0.23
CA ALA A 39 -17.72 -2.40 -0.25
C ALA A 39 -17.50 -1.88 -1.68
N PHE A 40 -17.19 -2.76 -2.64
CA PHE A 40 -16.97 -2.40 -4.04
C PHE A 40 -18.26 -2.25 -4.86
N THR A 41 -19.20 -3.19 -4.71
CA THR A 41 -20.41 -3.24 -5.56
C THR A 41 -21.69 -2.74 -4.87
N GLY A 42 -21.68 -2.62 -3.55
CA GLY A 42 -22.89 -2.31 -2.76
C GLY A 42 -23.87 -3.48 -2.66
N LEU A 43 -23.54 -4.63 -3.26
CA LEU A 43 -24.35 -5.84 -3.21
C LEU A 43 -23.89 -6.71 -2.04
N PRO A 44 -24.81 -7.36 -1.31
CA PRO A 44 -24.42 -8.42 -0.39
C PRO A 44 -23.67 -9.50 -1.19
N GLY A 45 -22.62 -10.10 -0.62
CA GLY A 45 -21.89 -11.19 -1.25
C GLY A 45 -22.88 -12.25 -1.74
N SER A 46 -23.07 -12.34 -3.05
CA SER A 46 -24.24 -13.01 -3.61
C SER A 46 -24.14 -14.51 -3.49
N SER A 47 -25.22 -15.16 -3.07
CA SER A 47 -25.51 -16.52 -3.52
C SER A 47 -25.62 -16.50 -5.05
N GLN A 48 -24.85 -17.35 -5.73
CA GLN A 48 -24.88 -17.50 -7.20
C GLN A 48 -26.26 -17.94 -7.73
N LEU A 49 -27.19 -18.31 -6.85
CA LEU A 49 -28.52 -18.79 -7.19
C LEU A 49 -29.50 -17.67 -7.59
N ASN A 50 -29.24 -16.40 -7.26
CA ASN A 50 -30.15 -15.30 -7.65
C ASN A 50 -30.22 -15.07 -9.16
N ALA A 51 -29.22 -15.52 -9.93
CA ALA A 51 -29.26 -15.48 -11.40
C ALA A 51 -30.12 -16.61 -12.00
N ILE A 52 -30.37 -17.68 -11.24
CA ILE A 52 -31.07 -18.89 -11.70
C ILE A 52 -32.58 -18.77 -11.51
N PHE A 53 -33.03 -17.96 -10.55
CA PHE A 53 -34.44 -17.67 -10.32
C PHE A 53 -34.77 -16.27 -10.84
N PRO A 54 -35.01 -16.09 -12.17
CA PRO A 54 -35.69 -14.90 -12.63
C PRO A 54 -37.05 -14.87 -11.93
N PRO A 55 -37.44 -13.76 -11.30
CA PRO A 55 -38.75 -13.71 -10.71
C PRO A 55 -39.79 -13.82 -11.83
N PHE A 56 -40.75 -14.72 -11.64
CA PHE A 56 -41.92 -14.82 -12.51
C PHE A 56 -42.76 -13.55 -12.29
N TYR A 57 -42.64 -12.57 -13.19
CA TYR A 57 -43.56 -11.43 -13.22
C TYR A 57 -44.21 -11.37 -14.61
N ALA A 58 -45.49 -11.72 -14.64
CA ALA A 58 -46.40 -11.41 -15.74
C ALA A 58 -47.23 -10.17 -15.33
N GLU A 59 -46.58 -9.02 -15.24
CA GLU A 59 -47.26 -7.73 -15.12
C GLU A 59 -46.69 -6.76 -16.15
N PHE A 60 -47.58 -6.04 -16.84
CA PHE A 60 -47.20 -5.00 -17.79
C PHE A 60 -46.94 -3.71 -17.02
N PHE A 61 -45.67 -3.31 -16.95
CA PHE A 61 -45.28 -2.01 -16.41
C PHE A 61 -45.09 -0.99 -17.54
N SER A 62 -45.40 0.28 -17.28
CA SER A 62 -45.03 1.36 -18.18
C SER A 62 -43.52 1.63 -18.10
N LEU A 63 -42.93 2.06 -19.23
CA LEU A 63 -41.50 2.43 -19.28
C LEU A 63 -41.14 3.51 -18.25
N SER A 64 -42.00 4.51 -18.08
CA SER A 64 -41.78 5.61 -17.12
C SER A 64 -41.76 5.13 -15.66
N TRP A 65 -42.60 4.13 -15.33
CA TRP A 65 -42.59 3.54 -13.98
C TRP A 65 -41.29 2.76 -13.73
N ILE A 66 -40.81 2.00 -14.73
CA ILE A 66 -39.54 1.27 -14.64
C ILE A 66 -38.37 2.26 -14.44
N GLU A 67 -38.32 3.34 -15.22
CA GLU A 67 -37.28 4.37 -15.11
C GLU A 67 -37.30 5.04 -13.73
N GLU A 68 -38.48 5.35 -13.19
CA GLU A 68 -38.61 5.92 -11.85
C GLU A 68 -38.10 4.96 -10.76
N GLN A 69 -38.47 3.67 -10.85
CA GLN A 69 -37.98 2.65 -9.91
C GLN A 69 -36.47 2.44 -10.02
N GLN A 70 -35.91 2.44 -11.24
CA GLN A 70 -34.48 2.36 -11.47
C GLN A 70 -33.74 3.55 -10.84
N HIS A 71 -34.21 4.78 -11.07
CA HIS A 71 -33.61 5.98 -10.47
C HIS A 71 -33.71 5.99 -8.94
N LYS A 72 -34.84 5.52 -8.38
CA LYS A 72 -34.99 5.37 -6.94
C LYS A 72 -33.99 4.35 -6.39
N ARG A 73 -33.90 3.18 -7.01
CA ARG A 73 -32.99 2.11 -6.60
C ARG A 73 -31.52 2.52 -6.67
N LEU A 74 -31.12 3.21 -7.73
CA LEU A 74 -29.75 3.72 -7.88
C LEU A 74 -29.40 4.76 -6.81
N ARG A 75 -30.36 5.62 -6.43
CA ARG A 75 -30.17 6.57 -5.31
C ARG A 75 -29.98 5.83 -3.99
N GLU A 76 -30.80 4.82 -3.70
CA GLU A 76 -30.66 3.99 -2.50
C GLU A 76 -29.28 3.31 -2.44
N ILE A 77 -28.86 2.65 -3.53
CA ILE A 77 -27.55 1.98 -3.61
C ILE A 77 -26.42 2.99 -3.38
N ARG A 78 -26.49 4.17 -4.00
CA ARG A 78 -25.49 5.23 -3.80
C ARG A 78 -25.41 5.65 -2.34
N THR A 79 -26.55 5.93 -1.70
CA THR A 79 -26.56 6.33 -0.28
C THR A 79 -26.00 5.25 0.64
N ALA A 80 -26.31 3.97 0.36
CA ALA A 80 -25.79 2.84 1.12
C ALA A 80 -24.27 2.68 0.94
N LEU A 81 -23.77 2.82 -0.29
CA LEU A 81 -22.34 2.77 -0.60
C LEU A 81 -21.57 3.94 0.05
N ASP A 82 -22.10 5.15 -0.01
CA ASP A 82 -21.50 6.32 0.62
C ASP A 82 -21.35 6.11 2.13
N ALA A 83 -22.39 5.56 2.79
CA ALA A 83 -22.35 5.22 4.21
C ALA A 83 -21.28 4.13 4.52
N ILE A 84 -21.21 3.09 3.70
CA ILE A 84 -20.19 2.03 3.84
C ILE A 84 -18.77 2.60 3.69
N HIS A 85 -18.55 3.46 2.69
CA HIS A 85 -17.25 4.08 2.43
C HIS A 85 -16.85 5.02 3.56
N GLN A 86 -17.80 5.79 4.10
CA GLN A 86 -17.58 6.63 5.27
C GLN A 86 -17.14 5.78 6.48
N GLN A 87 -17.93 4.78 6.85
CA GLN A 87 -17.63 3.90 7.98
C GLN A 87 -16.28 3.18 7.83
N SER A 88 -15.98 2.70 6.63
CA SER A 88 -14.72 2.04 6.30
C SER A 88 -13.53 3.00 6.43
N SER A 89 -13.68 4.24 5.92
CA SER A 89 -12.66 5.28 6.02
C SER A 89 -12.38 5.67 7.48
N GLU A 90 -13.43 5.83 8.29
CA GLU A 90 -13.32 6.14 9.72
C GLU A 90 -12.63 5.00 10.48
N THR A 91 -13.05 3.75 10.25
CA THR A 91 -12.47 2.56 10.89
C THR A 91 -11.00 2.41 10.53
N SER A 92 -10.65 2.56 9.24
CA SER A 92 -9.28 2.51 8.75
C SER A 92 -8.44 3.63 9.37
N SER A 93 -8.96 4.87 9.39
CA SER A 93 -8.28 6.03 9.98
C SER A 93 -8.00 5.84 11.46
N HIS A 94 -8.99 5.34 12.22
CA HIS A 94 -8.85 5.03 13.63
C HIS A 94 -7.78 3.94 13.89
N LYS A 95 -7.83 2.83 13.14
CA LYS A 95 -6.83 1.75 13.24
C LYS A 95 -5.43 2.22 12.84
N ASN A 96 -5.33 3.08 11.83
CA ASN A 96 -4.07 3.70 11.41
C ASN A 96 -3.53 4.62 12.52
N ALA A 97 -4.37 5.45 13.14
CA ALA A 97 -3.97 6.31 14.26
C ALA A 97 -3.51 5.47 15.46
N GLN A 98 -4.24 4.42 15.83
CA GLN A 98 -3.83 3.50 16.89
C GLN A 98 -2.49 2.81 16.58
N THR A 99 -2.29 2.37 15.34
CA THR A 99 -1.02 1.77 14.90
C THR A 99 0.13 2.77 14.96
N ARG A 100 -0.11 4.04 14.59
CA ARG A 100 0.87 5.13 14.72
C ARG A 100 1.20 5.39 16.19
N GLY A 101 0.21 5.48 17.07
CA GLY A 101 0.42 5.65 18.52
C GLY A 101 1.22 4.49 19.13
N ARG A 102 0.86 3.25 18.80
CA ARG A 102 1.64 2.06 19.20
C ARG A 102 3.08 2.13 18.71
N LYS A 103 3.32 2.54 17.46
CA LYS A 103 4.69 2.69 16.92
C LYS A 103 5.47 3.82 17.60
N ALA A 104 4.83 4.95 17.90
CA ALA A 104 5.45 6.08 18.59
C ALA A 104 5.90 5.70 20.02
N ASN A 105 5.15 4.83 20.69
CA ASN A 105 5.44 4.37 22.04
C ASN A 105 6.46 3.22 22.11
N LYS A 106 6.90 2.63 20.98
CA LYS A 106 7.90 1.56 21.00
C LYS A 106 9.31 2.15 21.21
N PRO A 107 10.02 1.80 22.29
CA PRO A 107 11.40 2.21 22.48
C PRO A 107 12.29 1.59 21.38
N GLY A 108 13.14 2.40 20.75
CA GLY A 108 14.10 1.97 19.72
C GLY A 108 13.72 2.27 18.26
N VAL A 109 12.47 2.66 17.95
CA VAL A 109 12.06 3.02 16.57
C VAL A 109 11.82 4.53 16.45
N ARG A 110 12.78 5.34 16.91
CA ARG A 110 12.78 6.78 16.62
C ARG A 110 13.48 7.01 15.29
N MET A 111 12.68 7.20 14.25
CA MET A 111 13.23 7.61 12.95
C MET A 111 13.85 9.00 13.09
N PRO A 112 15.04 9.26 12.50
CA PRO A 112 15.65 10.57 12.53
C PRO A 112 14.71 11.59 11.88
N LYS A 113 14.51 12.73 12.56
CA LYS A 113 13.84 13.89 11.98
C LYS A 113 14.90 14.73 11.28
N PHE A 114 14.64 15.06 10.03
CA PHE A 114 15.52 15.91 9.23
C PHE A 114 14.85 17.24 8.94
N ALA A 115 15.65 18.30 8.90
CA ALA A 115 15.24 19.65 8.54
C ALA A 115 15.65 19.98 7.09
N ILE A 116 15.03 21.04 6.56
CA ILE A 116 15.43 21.60 5.25
C ILE A 116 16.86 22.12 5.37
N GLY A 117 17.71 21.77 4.40
CA GLY A 117 19.11 22.17 4.39
C GLY A 117 20.06 21.14 4.99
N ASP A 118 19.58 20.14 5.72
CA ASP A 118 20.40 19.07 6.27
C ASP A 118 21.12 18.28 5.18
N PHE A 119 22.38 17.95 5.44
CA PHE A 119 23.17 17.07 4.58
C PHE A 119 23.03 15.62 5.04
N VAL A 120 22.70 14.74 4.10
CA VAL A 120 22.37 13.34 4.34
C VAL A 120 22.99 12.40 3.31
N LEU A 121 23.33 11.19 3.74
CA LEU A 121 23.64 10.06 2.88
C LEU A 121 22.35 9.35 2.49
N SER A 122 22.22 8.92 1.23
CA SER A 122 21.07 8.13 0.76
C SER A 122 21.45 6.68 0.52
N ALA A 123 20.71 5.75 1.12
CA ALA A 123 20.82 4.32 0.86
C ALA A 123 20.32 3.98 -0.55
N SER A 124 21.08 3.16 -1.25
CA SER A 124 20.70 2.49 -2.50
C SER A 124 21.07 1.01 -2.41
N ALA A 125 20.20 0.14 -2.92
CA ALA A 125 20.53 -1.28 -3.06
C ALA A 125 21.60 -1.46 -4.14
N VAL A 126 22.57 -2.33 -3.88
CA VAL A 126 23.58 -2.74 -4.87
C VAL A 126 23.00 -3.87 -5.71
N GLN A 127 22.93 -3.71 -7.03
CA GLN A 127 22.64 -4.83 -7.93
C GLN A 127 23.89 -5.72 -8.03
N GLY A 128 23.72 -7.02 -7.80
CA GLY A 128 24.80 -8.02 -7.94
C GLY A 128 25.75 -8.17 -6.73
N GLY A 129 25.50 -7.48 -5.62
CA GLY A 129 26.27 -7.63 -4.38
C GLY A 129 25.80 -8.78 -3.48
N SER A 130 26.43 -8.94 -2.32
CA SER A 130 25.97 -9.87 -1.28
C SER A 130 24.53 -9.56 -0.86
N LYS A 131 23.79 -10.60 -0.45
CA LYS A 131 22.39 -10.49 -0.06
C LYS A 131 22.22 -9.39 1.01
N LEU A 132 21.45 -8.35 0.68
CA LEU A 132 21.16 -7.15 1.50
C LEU A 132 22.26 -6.07 1.58
N ALA A 133 23.26 -6.07 0.68
CA ALA A 133 24.23 -4.98 0.63
C ALA A 133 23.57 -3.61 0.32
N ILE A 134 23.70 -2.67 1.25
CA ILE A 134 23.23 -1.29 1.11
C ILE A 134 24.43 -0.37 0.90
N LEU A 135 24.44 0.38 -0.20
CA LEU A 135 25.43 1.40 -0.48
C LEU A 135 24.88 2.77 -0.08
N TRP A 136 25.59 3.47 0.81
CA TRP A 136 25.28 4.83 1.22
C TRP A 136 25.96 5.82 0.27
N ARG A 137 25.17 6.60 -0.49
CA ARG A 137 25.68 7.52 -1.51
C ARG A 137 25.55 8.99 -1.12
N GLY A 138 26.71 9.65 -1.14
CA GLY A 138 26.93 11.09 -1.32
C GLY A 138 26.41 12.02 -0.22
N PRO A 139 27.00 13.21 -0.05
CA PRO A 139 26.32 14.30 0.63
C PRO A 139 25.19 14.82 -0.26
N LYS A 140 23.96 14.45 0.08
CA LYS A 140 22.76 15.01 -0.53
C LYS A 140 22.13 16.01 0.41
N ARG A 141 21.41 16.99 -0.12
CA ARG A 141 20.76 18.02 0.70
C ARG A 141 19.26 17.83 0.73
N ILE A 142 18.66 17.91 1.91
CA ILE A 142 17.20 17.91 2.02
C ILE A 142 16.64 19.24 1.52
N VAL A 143 15.77 19.14 0.52
CA VAL A 143 15.13 20.30 -0.12
C VAL A 143 13.81 20.61 0.59
N ARG A 144 13.02 19.57 0.84
CA ARG A 144 11.72 19.72 1.50
C ARG A 144 11.21 18.41 2.10
N PRO A 145 10.51 18.46 3.24
CA PRO A 145 9.68 17.35 3.69
C PRO A 145 8.44 17.19 2.78
N LEU A 146 7.99 15.95 2.58
CA LEU A 146 6.73 15.60 1.92
C LEU A 146 5.70 15.06 2.91
N LYS A 147 6.16 14.21 3.83
CA LYS A 147 5.40 13.57 4.92
C LYS A 147 6.34 13.44 6.12
N ASP A 148 5.83 13.00 7.28
CA ASP A 148 6.59 12.85 8.54
C ASP A 148 7.96 12.19 8.37
N TYR A 149 8.07 11.19 7.50
CA TYR A 149 9.30 10.42 7.26
C TYR A 149 9.67 10.33 5.77
N THR A 150 9.21 11.25 4.92
CA THR A 150 9.53 11.23 3.49
C THR A 150 10.03 12.59 3.05
N PHE A 151 11.20 12.62 2.43
CA PHE A 151 11.92 13.85 2.11
C PHE A 151 12.31 13.89 0.63
N LYS A 152 12.26 15.08 0.02
CA LYS A 152 12.93 15.34 -1.25
C LYS A 152 14.38 15.68 -0.97
N VAL A 153 15.26 14.92 -1.62
CA VAL A 153 16.70 14.97 -1.42
C VAL A 153 17.34 15.33 -2.76
N LEU A 154 18.07 16.44 -2.78
CA LEU A 154 18.80 16.90 -3.95
C LEU A 154 20.18 16.25 -3.97
N ASP A 155 20.47 15.55 -5.05
CA ASP A 155 21.84 15.16 -5.35
C ASP A 155 22.63 16.39 -5.82
N ARG A 156 23.72 16.72 -5.13
CA ARG A 156 24.62 17.79 -5.57
C ARG A 156 25.59 17.31 -6.66
N CYS A 157 25.85 16.01 -6.72
CA CYS A 157 26.68 15.41 -7.75
C CYS A 157 25.85 15.14 -9.01
N ALA A 158 26.45 15.34 -10.18
CA ALA A 158 25.76 15.16 -11.45
C ALA A 158 25.33 13.68 -11.66
N PRO A 159 24.15 13.42 -12.27
CA PRO A 159 23.12 14.37 -12.65
C PRO A 159 22.34 14.87 -11.43
N LYS A 160 22.18 16.20 -11.31
CA LYS A 160 21.53 16.90 -10.18
C LYS A 160 20.03 16.59 -10.12
N GLY A 161 19.70 15.37 -9.72
CA GLY A 161 18.33 14.87 -9.61
C GLY A 161 17.76 15.09 -8.22
N VAL A 162 16.49 15.48 -8.16
CA VAL A 162 15.71 15.46 -6.91
C VAL A 162 15.07 14.09 -6.76
N VAL A 163 15.42 13.37 -5.70
CA VAL A 163 14.91 12.02 -5.43
C VAL A 163 14.08 12.03 -4.14
N VAL A 164 13.00 11.26 -4.11
CA VAL A 164 12.19 11.08 -2.91
C VAL A 164 12.74 9.90 -2.10
N ARG A 165 13.02 10.12 -0.81
CA ARG A 165 13.56 9.10 0.10
C ARG A 165 12.77 9.04 1.41
N HIS A 166 12.62 7.83 1.93
CA HIS A 166 12.09 7.61 3.28
C HIS A 166 13.21 7.83 4.32
N ALA A 167 12.86 8.26 5.54
CA ALA A 167 13.82 8.53 6.63
C ALA A 167 14.75 7.33 6.91
N SER A 168 14.24 6.10 6.81
CA SER A 168 15.03 4.88 6.99
C SER A 168 16.10 4.64 5.92
N GLN A 169 16.03 5.36 4.80
CA GLN A 169 17.03 5.33 3.72
C GLN A 169 17.98 6.52 3.80
N LEU A 170 17.93 7.31 4.88
CA LEU A 170 18.74 8.50 5.07
C LEU A 170 19.57 8.39 6.35
N LYS A 171 20.79 8.92 6.32
CA LYS A 171 21.66 9.11 7.50
C LYS A 171 22.23 10.52 7.47
N PHE A 172 22.45 11.15 8.62
CA PHE A 172 23.13 12.43 8.66
C PHE A 172 24.55 12.31 8.11
N PHE A 173 24.97 13.27 7.30
CA PHE A 173 26.32 13.29 6.73
C PHE A 173 27.41 13.48 7.79
N ARG A 174 27.07 13.97 8.99
CA ARG A 174 28.00 14.20 10.10
C ARG A 174 28.23 12.98 11.01
N ASP A 175 27.48 11.89 10.85
CA ASP A 175 27.75 10.61 11.52
C ASP A 175 28.80 9.80 10.73
N SER A 176 29.94 10.43 10.43
CA SER A 176 31.07 9.83 9.71
C SER A 176 32.16 9.30 10.63
N GLU A 177 31.92 9.20 11.94
CA GLU A 177 32.85 8.54 12.86
C GLU A 177 32.30 7.19 13.32
N ARG A 178 32.70 6.15 12.56
CA ARG A 178 33.13 4.80 12.98
C ARG A 178 32.61 3.71 12.04
N GLY A 179 33.45 3.35 11.07
CA GLY A 179 33.35 2.09 10.34
C GLY A 179 33.90 2.16 8.91
N GLY A 180 35.23 2.12 8.77
CA GLY A 180 35.89 1.67 7.53
C GLY A 180 36.09 2.70 6.43
N THR A 181 37.04 3.60 6.60
CA THR A 181 37.70 4.30 5.49
C THR A 181 38.68 3.37 4.76
N GLU A 182 38.20 2.24 4.23
CA GLU A 182 38.99 1.36 3.34
C GLU A 182 38.42 1.32 1.91
N ASP A 183 37.13 1.61 1.71
CA ASP A 183 36.52 1.57 0.36
C ASP A 183 36.63 2.89 -0.43
N LEU A 184 37.19 3.95 0.15
CA LEU A 184 37.30 5.26 -0.52
C LEU A 184 38.44 5.35 -1.55
N ILE A 185 39.33 4.36 -1.64
CA ILE A 185 40.45 4.34 -2.59
C ILE A 185 40.12 3.57 -3.87
N ALA A 186 39.11 2.68 -3.86
CA ALA A 186 38.78 1.85 -5.03
C ALA A 186 38.05 2.61 -6.16
N ILE A 187 37.44 3.77 -5.87
CA ILE A 187 36.53 4.44 -6.83
C ILE A 187 37.25 5.41 -7.78
N THR A 188 38.50 5.82 -7.49
CA THR A 188 39.26 6.74 -8.36
C THR A 188 40.05 6.08 -9.48
N ASN A 189 40.21 4.75 -9.49
CA ASN A 189 41.16 4.07 -10.39
C ASN A 189 40.54 3.39 -11.63
N TRP A 190 39.23 3.48 -11.88
CA TRP A 190 38.62 2.83 -13.06
C TRP A 190 38.60 3.67 -14.34
N ARG A 191 39.30 4.83 -14.38
CA ARG A 191 39.24 5.75 -15.53
C ARG A 191 40.57 6.06 -16.22
N THR A 192 41.63 5.29 -15.95
CA THR A 192 42.87 5.35 -16.73
C THR A 192 43.45 3.96 -16.91
N SER A 193 42.94 3.22 -17.90
CA SER A 193 43.64 2.27 -18.77
C SER A 193 42.72 1.92 -19.94
#